data_AF-A0A2I0VQV3-F1
#
_entry.id   AF-A0A2I0VQV3-F1
#
_cell.length_a   1.000
_cell.length_b   1.000
_cell.length_c   1.000
_cell.angle_alpha   90.00
_cell.angle_beta   90.00
_cell.angle_gamma   90.00
#
_symmetry.space_group_name_H-M   'P 1'
#
loop_
_entity.id
_entity.type
_entity.pdbx_description
1 polymer ?
#
loop_
_entity_poly.entity_id
_entity_poly.type
_entity_poly.pdbx_seq_one_letter_code
_entity_poly.pdbx_strand_id
1 'polypeptide(L)'
;MPEHSERFIVDLSGPRVFYCADMAVDLMVRSGASHHIEFKSVEGSLIYWDGRLCSVPDSRQAIFRDQSLSRAEKGQMMRFLKLVQAHIASESDATLSCEGPLGISPEDLKIPFYNFLLKQKLPPKIRT
;
A
#
# COMPACT_ATOMS: atom_id res chain seq x y z
N MET A 1 42.40 15.65 8.80
CA MET A 1 41.41 14.61 8.44
C MET A 1 40.54 15.20 7.34
N PRO A 2 40.37 14.57 6.17
CA PRO A 2 39.56 15.14 5.11
C PRO A 2 38.10 15.20 5.58
N GLU A 3 37.47 16.34 5.39
CA GLU A 3 36.08 16.59 5.77
C GLU A 3 35.18 15.86 4.77
N HIS A 4 34.38 14.91 5.25
CA HIS A 4 33.63 13.97 4.42
C HIS A 4 32.20 14.45 4.09
N SER A 5 31.94 15.74 4.22
CA SER A 5 30.62 16.36 4.11
C SER A 5 29.97 16.16 2.73
N GLU A 6 30.77 16.12 1.66
CA GLU A 6 30.29 15.95 0.27
C GLU A 6 29.59 14.60 0.00
N ARG A 7 29.72 13.63 0.91
CA ARG A 7 29.09 12.31 0.77
C ARG A 7 27.65 12.25 1.27
N PHE A 8 27.20 13.31 1.95
CA PHE A 8 25.87 13.36 2.57
C PHE A 8 24.98 14.31 1.80
N ILE A 9 23.87 13.77 1.31
CA ILE A 9 22.78 14.56 0.74
C ILE A 9 21.61 14.42 1.71
N VAL A 10 21.26 15.52 2.37
CA VAL A 10 20.18 15.56 3.36
C VAL A 10 19.01 16.33 2.77
N ASP A 11 17.87 15.67 2.62
CA ASP A 11 16.64 16.31 2.20
C ASP A 11 16.08 17.18 3.34
N LEU A 12 16.03 18.50 3.12
CA LEU A 12 15.52 19.46 4.09
C LEU A 12 14.00 19.36 4.31
N SER A 13 13.27 18.86 3.32
CA SER A 13 11.81 18.69 3.39
C SER A 13 11.40 17.36 4.03
N GLY A 14 12.38 16.54 4.40
CA GLY A 14 12.21 15.17 4.88
C GLY A 14 12.14 14.17 3.70
N PRO A 15 12.65 12.94 3.89
CA PRO A 15 12.73 11.95 2.82
C PRO A 15 11.33 11.58 2.29
N ARG A 16 11.18 11.66 0.97
CA ARG A 16 9.95 11.25 0.26
C ARG A 16 10.22 10.03 -0.59
N VAL A 17 9.19 9.21 -0.76
CA VAL A 17 9.23 8.03 -1.63
C VAL A 17 8.31 8.25 -2.82
N PHE A 18 8.69 7.69 -3.97
CA PHE A 18 7.84 7.64 -5.16
C PHE A 18 7.06 6.33 -5.18
N TYR A 19 5.78 6.41 -5.53
CA TYR A 19 5.04 5.21 -5.91
C TYR A 19 5.49 4.75 -7.30
N CYS A 20 5.71 3.45 -7.47
CA CYS A 20 6.19 2.91 -8.75
C CYS A 20 5.18 3.14 -9.90
N ALA A 21 3.89 3.15 -9.58
CA ALA A 21 2.79 3.38 -10.53
C ALA A 21 2.19 4.79 -10.32
N ASP A 22 3.05 5.82 -10.37
CA ASP A 22 2.66 7.22 -10.21
C ASP A 22 2.75 7.98 -11.54
N MET A 23 1.84 8.93 -11.76
CA MET A 23 1.85 9.81 -12.93
C MET A 23 3.15 10.61 -13.05
N ALA A 24 3.82 10.95 -11.94
CA ALA A 24 5.11 11.61 -11.96
C ALA A 24 6.19 10.73 -12.60
N VAL A 25 6.16 9.41 -12.35
CA VAL A 25 7.07 8.45 -12.98
C VAL A 25 6.80 8.39 -14.49
N ASP A 26 5.54 8.29 -14.89
CA ASP A 26 5.15 8.30 -16.31
C ASP A 26 5.62 9.58 -17.02
N LEU A 27 5.49 10.73 -16.36
CA LEU A 27 5.94 12.01 -16.90
C LEU A 27 7.47 12.06 -17.05
N MET A 28 8.23 11.54 -16.10
CA MET A 28 9.70 11.50 -16.16
C MET A 28 10.20 10.59 -17.30
N VAL A 29 9.50 9.49 -17.57
CA VAL A 29 9.79 8.63 -18.72
C VAL A 29 9.48 9.37 -20.03
N ARG A 30 8.27 9.95 -20.15
CA ARG A 30 7.82 10.62 -21.38
C ARG A 30 8.63 11.87 -21.74
N SER A 31 9.10 12.60 -20.74
CA SER A 31 9.91 13.82 -20.94
C SER A 31 11.41 13.55 -21.15
N GLY A 32 11.86 12.31 -20.91
CA GLY A 32 13.29 11.96 -20.91
C GLY A 32 14.04 12.35 -19.62
N ALA A 33 13.37 12.97 -18.64
CA ALA A 33 13.98 13.33 -17.35
C ALA A 33 14.53 12.11 -16.58
N SER A 34 13.95 10.93 -16.82
CA SER A 34 14.42 9.66 -16.27
C SER A 34 15.88 9.31 -16.61
N HIS A 35 16.47 9.88 -17.66
CA HIS A 35 17.89 9.68 -18.00
C HIS A 35 18.87 10.37 -17.05
N HIS A 36 18.37 11.23 -16.15
CA HIS A 36 19.19 12.06 -15.27
C HIS A 36 19.11 11.67 -13.79
N ILE A 37 18.33 10.63 -13.47
CA ILE A 37 18.09 10.20 -12.10
C ILE A 37 18.10 8.68 -12.02
N GLU A 38 18.52 8.16 -10.86
CA GLU A 38 18.48 6.75 -10.54
C GLU A 38 17.63 6.54 -9.29
N PHE A 39 16.85 5.45 -9.28
CA PHE A 39 16.00 5.08 -8.15
C PHE A 39 16.54 3.83 -7.47
N LYS A 40 16.54 3.84 -6.14
CA LYS A 40 16.68 2.64 -5.32
C LYS A 40 15.31 2.27 -4.75
N SER A 41 14.95 0.99 -4.85
CA SER A 41 13.72 0.50 -4.22
C SER A 41 13.80 0.61 -2.69
N VAL A 42 12.66 0.91 -2.08
CA VAL A 42 12.49 0.74 -0.63
C VAL A 42 12.54 -0.75 -0.32
N GLU A 43 13.31 -1.13 0.70
CA GLU A 43 13.57 -2.54 1.06
C GLU A 43 12.43 -3.15 1.91
N GLY A 44 11.63 -2.33 2.58
CA GLY A 44 10.49 -2.80 3.35
C GLY A 44 9.72 -1.67 4.03
N SER A 45 8.51 -1.99 4.48
CA SER A 45 7.68 -1.13 5.29
C SER A 45 7.56 -1.69 6.71
N LEU A 46 7.68 -0.81 7.70
CA LEU A 46 7.64 -1.15 9.12
C LEU A 46 6.50 -0.37 9.79
N ILE A 47 5.78 -1.05 10.66
CA ILE A 47 4.79 -0.43 11.56
C ILE A 47 5.23 -0.62 13.01
N TYR A 48 4.89 0.34 13.85
CA TYR A 48 5.05 0.19 15.29
C TYR A 48 3.80 -0.46 15.87
N TRP A 49 3.94 -1.65 16.44
CA TRP A 49 2.85 -2.42 17.02
C TRP A 49 3.34 -3.13 18.28
N ASP A 50 2.57 -3.01 19.38
CA ASP A 50 2.83 -3.70 20.64
C ASP A 50 4.28 -3.55 21.16
N GLY A 51 4.77 -2.31 21.18
CA GLY A 51 6.11 -2.00 21.70
C GLY A 51 7.26 -2.30 20.74
N ARG A 52 7.00 -2.74 19.50
CA ARG A 52 8.02 -3.22 18.57
C ARG A 52 7.79 -2.74 17.14
N LEU A 53 8.87 -2.62 16.37
CA LEU A 53 8.79 -2.45 14.92
C LEU A 53 8.54 -3.81 14.27
N CYS A 54 7.48 -3.89 13.47
CA CYS A 54 7.05 -5.10 12.76
C CYS A 54 7.07 -4.85 11.25
N SER A 55 7.60 -5.80 10.48
CA SER A 55 7.52 -5.75 9.01
C SER A 55 6.08 -5.94 8.55
N VAL A 56 5.63 -5.10 7.63
CA VAL A 56 4.33 -5.27 6.99
C VAL A 56 4.48 -6.23 5.81
N PRO A 57 3.67 -7.30 5.71
CA PRO A 57 3.71 -8.18 4.56
C PRO A 57 3.19 -7.47 3.31
N ASP A 58 4.05 -7.38 2.29
CA ASP A 58 3.83 -6.60 1.06
C ASP A 58 3.25 -7.41 -0.11
N SER A 59 3.11 -8.73 0.06
CA SER A 59 2.73 -9.65 -1.02
C SER A 59 1.92 -10.82 -0.48
N ARG A 60 1.15 -11.47 -1.36
CA ARG A 60 0.39 -12.68 -0.99
C ARG A 60 1.28 -13.77 -0.37
N GLN A 61 2.51 -13.92 -0.86
CA GLN A 61 3.46 -14.87 -0.29
C GLN A 61 3.95 -14.44 1.09
N ALA A 62 4.27 -13.15 1.27
CA ALA A 62 4.65 -12.61 2.58
C ALA A 62 3.53 -12.78 3.61
N ILE A 63 2.29 -12.49 3.24
CA ILE A 63 1.09 -12.70 4.07
C ILE A 63 0.98 -14.17 4.49
N PHE A 64 1.21 -15.09 3.56
CA PHE A 64 1.14 -16.51 3.85
C PHE A 64 2.23 -16.96 4.83
N ARG A 65 3.46 -16.43 4.68
CA ARG A 65 4.62 -16.76 5.52
C ARG A 65 4.60 -16.08 6.90
N ASP A 66 3.88 -14.97 7.04
CA ASP A 66 3.82 -14.19 8.29
C ASP A 66 3.26 -15.03 9.44
N GLN A 67 4.07 -15.26 10.48
CA GLN A 67 3.66 -16.04 11.65
C GLN A 67 2.88 -15.22 12.68
N SER A 68 2.92 -13.90 12.56
CA SER A 68 2.23 -12.98 13.46
C SER A 68 0.72 -12.90 13.17
N LEU A 69 0.27 -13.40 12.02
CA LEU A 69 -1.13 -13.48 11.61
C LEU A 69 -1.64 -14.93 11.72
N SER A 70 -2.78 -15.12 12.36
CA SER A 70 -3.50 -16.39 12.36
C SER A 70 -4.06 -16.72 10.96
N ARG A 71 -4.42 -17.99 10.74
CA ARG A 71 -5.02 -18.43 9.46
C ARG A 71 -6.30 -17.66 9.13
N ALA A 72 -7.12 -17.35 10.14
CA ALA A 72 -8.35 -16.60 9.97
C ALA A 72 -8.08 -15.14 9.56
N GLU A 73 -7.12 -14.48 10.22
CA GLU A 73 -6.69 -13.11 9.92
C GLU A 73 -6.13 -12.99 8.50
N LYS A 74 -5.28 -13.95 8.08
CA LYS A 74 -4.78 -14.03 6.69
C LYS A 74 -5.93 -14.12 5.69
N GLY A 75 -6.94 -14.96 5.99
CA GLY A 75 -8.13 -15.10 5.15
C GLY A 75 -8.94 -13.81 5.05
N GLN A 76 -9.14 -13.10 6.16
CA GLN A 76 -9.84 -11.82 6.20
C GLN A 76 -9.08 -10.73 5.43
N MET A 77 -7.76 -10.64 5.61
CA MET A 77 -6.93 -9.68 4.88
C MET A 77 -7.00 -9.91 3.37
N MET A 78 -6.84 -11.17 2.94
CA MET A 78 -6.93 -11.51 1.51
C MET A 78 -8.31 -11.24 0.93
N ARG A 79 -9.40 -11.45 1.70
CA ARG A 79 -10.75 -11.13 1.28
C ARG A 79 -10.92 -9.62 1.09
N PHE A 80 -10.43 -8.82 2.03
CA PHE A 80 -10.49 -7.37 1.95
C PHE A 80 -9.69 -6.82 0.76
N LEU A 81 -8.44 -7.27 0.58
CA LEU A 81 -7.60 -6.84 -0.54
C LEU A 81 -8.24 -7.18 -1.89
N LYS A 82 -8.84 -8.38 -2.03
CA LYS A 82 -9.57 -8.76 -3.25
C LYS A 82 -10.80 -7.89 -3.50
N LEU A 83 -11.52 -7.51 -2.45
CA LEU A 83 -12.67 -6.61 -2.54
C LEU A 83 -12.25 -5.23 -3.06
N VAL A 84 -11.14 -4.68 -2.55
CA VAL A 84 -10.59 -3.40 -3.05
C VAL A 84 -10.09 -3.52 -4.48
N GLN A 85 -9.36 -4.60 -4.82
CA GLN A 85 -8.89 -4.85 -6.18
C GLN A 85 -10.04 -4.95 -7.18
N ALA A 86 -11.13 -5.63 -6.83
CA ALA A 86 -12.31 -5.74 -7.67
C ALA A 86 -12.98 -4.37 -7.90
N HIS A 87 -13.03 -3.52 -6.86
CA HIS A 87 -13.57 -2.17 -6.99
C HIS A 87 -12.75 -1.31 -7.94
N ILE A 88 -11.42 -1.30 -7.80
CA ILE A 88 -10.51 -0.56 -8.69
C ILE A 88 -10.63 -1.06 -10.13
N ALA A 89 -10.71 -2.38 -10.34
CA ALA A 89 -10.88 -2.96 -11.67
C ALA A 89 -12.23 -2.56 -12.31
N SER A 90 -13.31 -2.51 -11.52
CA SER A 90 -14.63 -2.09 -11.99
C SER A 90 -14.68 -0.61 -12.37
N GLU A 91 -13.85 0.26 -11.77
CA GLU A 91 -13.74 1.66 -12.22
C GLU A 91 -12.99 1.78 -13.55
N SER A 92 -12.04 0.88 -13.83
CA SER A 92 -11.29 0.87 -15.08
C SER A 92 -12.03 0.21 -16.26
N ASP A 93 -13.05 -0.61 -15.99
CA ASP A 93 -13.75 -1.40 -17.01
C ASP A 93 -15.27 -1.37 -16.77
N ALA A 94 -15.97 -0.45 -17.44
CA ALA A 94 -17.39 -0.16 -17.25
C ALA A 94 -18.38 -1.26 -17.72
N THR A 95 -17.94 -2.51 -17.92
CA THR A 95 -18.77 -3.55 -18.57
C THR A 95 -18.90 -4.89 -17.83
N LEU A 96 -18.35 -5.07 -16.63
CA LEU A 96 -18.55 -6.31 -15.86
C LEU A 96 -19.10 -6.05 -14.47
N SER A 97 -20.44 -6.01 -14.38
CA SER A 97 -21.18 -6.11 -13.12
C SER A 97 -20.87 -7.45 -12.46
N CYS A 98 -20.00 -7.42 -11.45
CA CYS A 98 -19.81 -8.54 -10.56
C CYS A 98 -20.98 -8.55 -9.56
N GLU A 99 -22.08 -9.21 -9.91
CA GLU A 99 -23.11 -9.60 -8.96
C GLU A 99 -22.54 -10.64 -8.00
N GLY A 100 -21.96 -10.15 -6.90
CA GLY A 100 -21.73 -10.88 -5.68
C GLY A 100 -22.10 -9.99 -4.49
N PRO A 101 -22.49 -10.54 -3.33
CA PRO A 101 -22.98 -9.79 -2.16
C PRO A 101 -21.89 -8.95 -1.43
N LEU A 102 -20.80 -8.59 -2.11
CA LEU A 102 -19.52 -8.12 -1.55
C LEU A 102 -18.88 -6.97 -2.36
N GLY A 103 -19.67 -6.18 -3.09
CA GLY A 103 -19.19 -4.95 -3.70
C GLY A 103 -19.08 -3.81 -2.68
N ILE A 104 -18.16 -2.86 -2.90
CA ILE A 104 -18.16 -1.59 -2.16
C ILE A 104 -19.35 -0.77 -2.66
N SER A 105 -20.31 -0.45 -1.79
CA SER A 105 -21.48 0.33 -2.19
C SER A 105 -21.14 1.82 -2.33
N PRO A 106 -21.91 2.60 -3.11
CA PRO A 106 -21.68 4.05 -3.21
C PRO A 106 -21.90 4.78 -1.88
N GLU A 107 -22.69 4.25 -0.96
CA GLU A 107 -22.84 4.77 0.41
C GLU A 107 -21.58 4.53 1.25
N ASP A 108 -20.89 3.40 1.02
CA ASP A 108 -19.63 3.08 1.68
C ASP A 108 -18.48 4.01 1.25
N LEU A 109 -18.56 4.58 0.04
CA LEU A 109 -17.59 5.59 -0.44
C LEU A 109 -17.79 6.98 0.19
N LYS A 110 -18.98 7.25 0.75
CA LYS A 110 -19.31 8.55 1.36
C LYS A 110 -18.91 8.63 2.83
N ILE A 111 -18.59 7.51 3.47
CA ILE A 111 -18.17 7.48 4.87
C ILE A 111 -16.64 7.55 4.98
N PRO A 112 -16.10 8.03 6.12
CA PRO A 112 -14.67 7.96 6.39
C PRO A 112 -14.15 6.52 6.26
N PHE A 113 -12.98 6.34 5.65
CA PHE A 113 -12.40 5.01 5.40
C PHE A 113 -12.29 4.17 6.67
N TYR A 114 -11.96 4.78 7.81
CA TYR A 114 -11.94 4.11 9.10
C TYR A 114 -13.29 3.46 9.47
N ASN A 115 -14.41 4.15 9.22
CA ASN A 115 -15.75 3.63 9.47
C ASN A 115 -16.10 2.49 8.50
N PHE A 116 -15.61 2.56 7.26
CA PHE A 116 -15.73 1.46 6.32
C PHE A 116 -14.97 0.23 6.81
N LEU A 117 -13.73 0.37 7.30
CA LEU A 117 -12.96 -0.74 7.87
C LEU A 117 -13.66 -1.39 9.09
N LEU A 118 -14.36 -0.59 9.91
CA LEU A 118 -15.19 -1.12 11.01
C LEU A 118 -16.32 -2.01 10.50
N LYS A 119 -17.01 -1.60 9.42
CA LYS A 119 -18.07 -2.42 8.80
C LYS A 119 -17.55 -3.74 8.24
N GLN A 120 -16.31 -3.77 7.72
CA GLN A 120 -15.66 -4.97 7.20
C GLN A 120 -15.25 -5.98 8.29
N LYS A 121 -15.47 -5.67 9.57
CA LYS A 121 -15.15 -6.52 10.74
C LYS A 121 -13.70 -6.99 10.76
N LEU A 122 -12.78 -6.13 10.31
CA LEU A 122 -11.35 -6.43 10.35
C LEU A 122 -10.82 -6.40 11.80
N PRO A 123 -9.92 -7.32 12.16
CA PRO A 123 -9.21 -7.32 13.44
C PRO A 123 -8.47 -6.00 13.66
N PRO A 124 -8.30 -5.54 14.91
CA PRO A 124 -7.58 -4.30 15.22
C PRO A 124 -6.20 -4.25 14.58
N LYS A 125 -5.47 -5.36 14.59
CA LYS A 125 -4.13 -5.48 14.01
C LYS A 125 -4.07 -5.23 12.49
N ILE A 126 -5.17 -5.44 11.77
CA ILE A 126 -5.26 -5.21 10.31
C ILE A 126 -5.84 -3.83 10.01
N ARG A 127 -6.65 -3.28 10.93
CA ARG A 127 -7.33 -1.99 10.76
C ARG A 127 -6.46 -0.78 11.13
N THR A 128 -5.53 -0.97 12.06
CA THR A 128 -4.68 0.10 12.64
C THR A 128 -3.45 0.29 11.79
#